data_AF-A0A2N1UX23-F1
#
_entry.id   AF-A0A2N1UX23-F1
#
_cell.length_a   1.000
_cell.length_b   1.000
_cell.length_c   1.000
_cell.angle_alpha   90.00
_cell.angle_beta   90.00
_cell.angle_gamma   90.00
#
_symmetry.space_group_name_H-M   'P 1'
#
loop_
_entity.id
_entity.type
_entity.pdbx_description
1 polymer ?
#
loop_
_entity_poly.entity_id
_entity_poly.type
_entity_poly.pdbx_seq_one_letter_code
_entity_poly.pdbx_strand_id
1 'polypeptide(L)'
;MRVKQQLRHLISAAALSALLLSACGSGRDLAADLGAGLSAGLDTDATLPGSVGSSANDELVAAIPKILQGIEDIKQEIKALEIRGTATGPTTTSKPGTKPSTSKPGTSTKPSTSTSKPTAKPVAEPADEPSAKDKGAIELKAIMNKIRTAPLVALTAEKHEKNLDTGKVTFNKIKMWSKQPNVVKIEIIKSSTGSDGVQALYTSGVGNTIKIKKLFIKLDLPKTDDRVVSNNGYTADVIDLFGVSSRMSNGYEAELVGTTQLSGKTINILKVTTSGTNTLDDRISHEYLGYDPETYAIRLWECYDKSGGKDPYYRMTLTEMAYPASLPNSTFNL
;
A
#
# COMPACT_ATOMS: atom_id res chain seq x y z
N MET A 1 -31.32 -28.00 38.77
CA MET A 1 -30.98 -28.03 37.32
C MET A 1 -30.49 -26.70 36.71
N ARG A 2 -30.50 -25.55 37.40
CA ARG A 2 -30.08 -24.25 36.83
C ARG A 2 -28.58 -23.89 36.89
N VAL A 3 -27.74 -24.71 37.53
CA VAL A 3 -26.29 -24.40 37.70
C VAL A 3 -25.43 -24.88 36.53
N LYS A 4 -25.84 -25.94 35.81
CA LYS A 4 -25.08 -26.48 34.66
C LYS A 4 -25.17 -25.60 33.40
N GLN A 5 -26.13 -24.69 33.32
CA GLN A 5 -26.32 -23.80 32.16
C GLN A 5 -25.48 -22.52 32.26
N GLN A 6 -25.21 -22.04 33.48
CA GLN A 6 -24.32 -20.88 33.68
C GLN A 6 -22.84 -21.23 33.52
N LEU A 7 -22.44 -22.47 33.86
CA LEU A 7 -21.05 -22.92 33.67
C LEU A 7 -20.68 -23.08 32.18
N ARG A 8 -21.64 -23.41 31.32
CA ARG A 8 -21.42 -23.48 29.85
C ARG A 8 -21.25 -22.10 29.21
N HIS A 9 -21.88 -21.05 29.76
CA HIS A 9 -21.70 -19.68 29.26
C HIS A 9 -20.37 -19.05 29.72
N LEU A 10 -19.87 -19.40 30.90
CA LEU A 10 -18.55 -18.95 31.37
C LEU A 10 -17.37 -19.64 30.66
N ILE A 11 -17.50 -20.93 30.31
CA ILE A 11 -16.44 -21.64 29.58
C ILE A 11 -16.39 -21.21 28.10
N SER A 12 -17.54 -20.91 27.47
CA SER A 12 -17.56 -20.34 26.11
C SER A 12 -17.07 -18.89 26.06
N ALA A 13 -17.18 -18.10 27.13
CA ALA A 13 -16.63 -16.76 27.19
C ALA A 13 -15.09 -16.76 27.32
N ALA A 14 -14.53 -17.66 28.14
CA ALA A 14 -13.08 -17.77 28.33
C ALA A 14 -12.34 -18.33 27.10
N ALA A 15 -12.93 -19.29 26.38
CA ALA A 15 -12.34 -19.85 25.16
C ALA A 15 -12.40 -18.87 23.96
N LEU A 16 -13.40 -17.98 23.92
CA LEU A 16 -13.51 -16.97 22.87
C LEU A 16 -12.54 -15.79 23.10
N SER A 17 -12.26 -15.44 24.36
CA SER A 17 -11.24 -14.43 24.70
C SER A 17 -9.81 -14.86 24.36
N ALA A 18 -9.48 -16.15 24.48
CA ALA A 18 -8.15 -16.68 24.12
C ALA A 18 -7.90 -16.74 22.60
N LEU A 19 -8.96 -16.87 21.79
CA LEU A 19 -8.89 -16.85 20.31
C LEU A 19 -8.95 -15.42 19.72
N LEU A 20 -9.29 -14.42 20.53
CA LEU A 20 -9.42 -13.01 20.11
C LEU A 20 -8.22 -12.13 20.50
N LEU A 21 -7.20 -12.68 21.17
CA LEU A 21 -6.01 -11.95 21.63
C LEU A 21 -4.78 -12.04 20.71
N SER A 22 -4.89 -12.67 19.54
CA SER A 22 -3.78 -12.76 18.56
C SER A 22 -4.10 -12.15 17.19
N ALA A 23 -5.25 -11.50 17.04
CA ALA A 23 -5.66 -10.89 15.78
C ALA A 23 -5.97 -9.40 15.98
N CYS A 24 -5.05 -8.59 15.47
CA CYS A 24 -5.12 -7.13 15.30
C CYS A 24 -4.76 -6.27 16.52
N GLY A 25 -3.71 -5.46 16.34
CA GLY A 25 -3.23 -4.44 17.27
C GLY A 25 -1.72 -4.28 17.19
N SER A 26 -1.23 -3.04 17.26
CA SER A 26 0.17 -2.69 17.42
C SER A 26 0.78 -3.52 18.54
N GLY A 27 1.77 -4.35 18.21
CA GLY A 27 2.38 -5.25 19.17
C GLY A 27 3.16 -4.45 20.20
N ARG A 28 2.53 -4.08 21.32
CA ARG A 28 3.26 -3.96 22.58
C ARG A 28 3.56 -5.40 23.01
N ASP A 29 4.84 -5.74 23.02
CA ASP A 29 5.36 -7.08 23.31
C ASP A 29 4.87 -7.58 24.69
N LEU A 30 3.86 -8.46 24.69
CA LEU A 30 3.49 -9.24 25.87
C LEU A 30 4.54 -10.30 26.23
N ALA A 31 5.43 -10.66 25.29
CA ALA A 31 6.46 -11.68 25.48
C ALA A 31 7.62 -11.20 26.37
N ALA A 32 7.93 -9.89 26.37
CA ALA A 32 8.96 -9.31 27.24
C ALA A 32 8.47 -9.17 28.70
N ASP A 33 7.18 -8.93 28.91
CA ASP A 33 6.58 -8.75 30.25
C ASP A 33 6.24 -10.09 30.93
N LEU A 34 5.96 -11.14 30.16
CA LEU A 34 5.82 -12.50 30.69
C LEU A 34 7.16 -13.14 31.09
N GLY A 35 8.26 -12.79 30.42
CA GLY A 35 9.60 -13.30 30.77
C GLY A 35 10.13 -12.76 32.11
N ALA A 36 9.83 -11.50 32.43
CA ALA A 36 10.22 -10.90 33.70
C ALA A 36 9.34 -11.38 34.88
N GLY A 37 8.05 -11.64 34.63
CA GLY A 37 7.12 -12.14 35.66
C GLY A 37 7.25 -13.63 35.99
N LEU A 38 7.63 -14.48 35.03
CA LEU A 38 7.81 -15.93 35.27
C LEU A 38 9.10 -16.26 36.03
N SER A 39 10.09 -15.37 36.01
CA SER A 39 11.33 -15.53 36.78
C SER A 39 11.17 -15.20 38.26
N ALA A 40 10.13 -14.44 38.63
CA ALA A 40 9.88 -13.98 40.00
C ALA A 40 8.82 -14.83 40.75
N GLY A 41 8.15 -15.77 40.07
CA GLY A 41 7.05 -16.56 40.63
C GLY A 41 7.35 -18.05 40.88
N LEU A 42 8.58 -18.51 40.65
CA LEU A 42 8.96 -19.92 40.75
C LEU A 42 9.55 -20.33 42.13
N ASP A 43 9.59 -19.40 43.10
CA ASP A 43 10.12 -19.63 44.46
C ASP A 43 9.06 -19.56 45.57
N THR A 44 7.79 -19.83 45.27
CA THR A 44 6.78 -20.02 46.34
C THR A 44 5.97 -21.28 46.14
N ASP A 45 6.45 -22.30 46.83
CA ASP A 45 5.77 -23.44 47.44
C ASP A 45 4.23 -23.32 47.52
N ALA A 46 3.53 -24.04 46.66
CA ALA A 46 2.13 -24.42 46.85
C ALA A 46 1.78 -25.64 45.99
N THR A 47 1.82 -26.80 46.64
CA THR A 47 1.23 -28.07 46.20
C THR A 47 -0.19 -27.94 45.63
N LEU A 48 -0.41 -28.34 44.38
CA LEU A 48 -1.71 -28.83 43.87
C LEU A 48 -1.52 -29.90 42.77
N PRO A 49 -2.50 -30.81 42.60
CA PRO A 49 -2.30 -32.15 42.04
C PRO A 49 -2.71 -32.28 40.56
N GLY A 50 -2.22 -33.35 39.93
CA GLY A 50 -2.96 -34.09 38.91
C GLY A 50 -2.56 -33.83 37.46
N SER A 51 -1.78 -34.78 36.93
CA SER A 51 -1.32 -34.88 35.55
C SER A 51 -2.44 -34.86 34.49
N VAL A 52 -2.27 -34.04 33.45
CA VAL A 52 -2.98 -34.18 32.17
C VAL A 52 -1.98 -34.08 31.01
N GLY A 53 -1.70 -35.23 30.39
CA GLY A 53 -1.36 -35.43 28.97
C GLY A 53 -0.17 -34.69 28.35
N SER A 54 1.02 -35.32 28.38
CA SER A 54 2.30 -34.85 27.81
C SER A 54 2.42 -34.93 26.27
N SER A 55 1.46 -35.47 25.52
CA SER A 55 1.74 -35.84 24.11
C SER A 55 1.77 -34.67 23.12
N ALA A 56 1.11 -33.55 23.40
CA ALA A 56 1.08 -32.39 22.48
C ALA A 56 2.33 -31.49 22.57
N ASN A 57 3.03 -31.51 23.72
CA ASN A 57 4.26 -30.73 23.88
C ASN A 57 5.46 -31.45 23.28
N ASP A 58 5.51 -32.77 23.31
CA ASP A 58 6.64 -33.54 22.78
C ASP A 58 6.74 -33.45 21.25
N GLU A 59 5.60 -33.37 20.55
CA GLU A 59 5.55 -33.19 19.09
C GLU A 59 5.99 -31.78 18.67
N LEU A 60 5.65 -30.76 19.46
CA LEU A 60 6.07 -29.39 19.21
C LEU A 60 7.58 -29.22 19.45
N VAL A 61 8.09 -29.82 20.53
CA VAL A 61 9.53 -29.81 20.87
C VAL A 61 10.34 -30.59 19.83
N ALA A 62 9.81 -31.69 19.29
CA ALA A 62 10.46 -32.46 18.21
C ALA A 62 10.44 -31.76 16.85
N ALA A 63 9.52 -30.81 16.61
CA ALA A 63 9.42 -30.06 15.36
C ALA A 63 10.42 -28.90 15.27
N ILE A 64 10.85 -28.33 16.40
CA ILE A 64 11.75 -27.16 16.45
C ILE A 64 13.08 -27.42 15.72
N PRO A 65 13.80 -28.54 15.94
CA PRO A 65 15.03 -28.82 15.21
C PRO A 65 14.85 -28.93 13.69
N LYS A 66 13.72 -29.50 13.23
CA LYS A 66 13.42 -29.65 11.79
C LYS A 66 13.14 -28.30 11.12
N ILE A 67 12.46 -27.40 11.84
CA ILE A 67 12.20 -26.04 11.37
C ILE A 67 13.51 -25.25 11.26
N LEU A 68 14.38 -25.35 12.27
CA LEU A 68 15.69 -24.71 12.25
C LEU A 68 16.58 -25.23 11.12
N GLN A 69 16.55 -26.54 10.85
CA GLN A 69 17.28 -27.11 9.70
C GLN A 69 16.74 -26.60 8.37
N GLY A 70 15.42 -26.55 8.19
CA GLY A 70 14.82 -26.02 6.96
C GLY A 70 15.15 -24.55 6.71
N ILE A 71 15.27 -23.74 7.77
CA ILE A 71 15.71 -22.33 7.65
C ILE A 71 17.17 -22.25 7.17
N GLU A 72 18.05 -23.13 7.65
CA GLU A 72 19.45 -23.15 7.23
C GLU A 72 19.60 -23.62 5.78
N ASP A 73 18.83 -24.64 5.37
CA ASP A 73 18.82 -25.11 3.98
C ASP A 73 18.38 -24.01 3.00
N ILE A 74 17.35 -23.24 3.36
CA ILE A 74 16.88 -22.09 2.57
C ILE A 74 17.96 -20.99 2.46
N LYS A 75 18.70 -20.71 3.55
CA LYS A 75 19.80 -19.73 3.51
C LYS A 75 20.91 -20.16 2.57
N GLN A 76 21.27 -21.45 2.56
CA GLN A 76 22.29 -21.98 1.66
C GLN A 76 21.83 -21.91 0.19
N GLU A 77 20.55 -22.18 -0.08
CA GLU A 77 19.99 -22.08 -1.43
C GLU A 77 19.97 -20.63 -1.95
N ILE A 78 19.59 -19.66 -1.11
CA ILE A 78 19.65 -18.22 -1.45
C ILE A 78 21.10 -17.81 -1.76
N LYS A 79 22.05 -18.22 -0.92
CA LYS A 79 23.48 -17.94 -1.13
C LYS A 79 24.00 -18.55 -2.43
N ALA A 80 23.54 -19.74 -2.80
CA ALA A 80 23.88 -20.38 -4.07
C ALA A 80 23.29 -19.65 -5.30
N LEU A 81 22.12 -19.01 -5.15
CA LEU A 81 21.49 -18.21 -6.20
C LEU A 81 22.19 -16.86 -6.40
N GLU A 82 22.66 -16.20 -5.34
CA GLU A 82 23.43 -14.95 -5.45
C GLU A 82 24.78 -15.16 -6.16
N ILE A 83 25.40 -16.32 -5.98
CA ILE A 83 26.66 -16.69 -6.67
C ILE A 83 26.43 -16.95 -8.17
N ARG A 84 25.23 -17.42 -8.58
CA ARG A 84 24.90 -17.62 -10.00
C ARG A 84 24.54 -16.31 -10.72
N GLY A 85 24.16 -15.25 -10.00
CA GLY A 85 23.77 -13.96 -10.59
C GLY A 85 24.92 -13.05 -11.02
N THR A 86 26.18 -13.40 -10.72
CA THR A 86 27.34 -12.48 -10.87
C THR A 86 28.38 -12.91 -11.90
N ALA A 87 28.13 -13.97 -12.69
CA ALA A 87 29.09 -14.45 -13.68
C ALA A 87 28.49 -14.58 -15.10
N THR A 88 28.28 -13.46 -15.78
CA THR A 88 28.46 -13.36 -17.25
C THR A 88 28.50 -11.90 -17.70
N GLY A 89 29.70 -11.40 -17.94
CA GLY A 89 30.03 -10.55 -19.10
C GLY A 89 31.31 -11.10 -19.74
N PRO A 90 31.82 -10.58 -20.87
CA PRO A 90 31.28 -9.58 -21.80
C PRO A 90 31.39 -10.04 -23.29
N THR A 91 30.78 -9.33 -24.27
CA THR A 91 31.41 -9.18 -25.60
C THR A 91 30.92 -7.94 -26.35
N THR A 92 31.80 -6.95 -26.44
CA THR A 92 31.81 -5.86 -27.42
C THR A 92 32.22 -6.38 -28.79
N THR A 93 31.51 -6.01 -29.87
CA THR A 93 32.08 -6.06 -31.22
C THR A 93 31.68 -4.82 -32.02
N SER A 94 32.69 -4.03 -32.33
CA SER A 94 32.71 -2.91 -33.27
C SER A 94 32.85 -3.41 -34.70
N LYS A 95 32.28 -2.69 -35.68
CA LYS A 95 32.89 -2.57 -37.02
C LYS A 95 32.47 -1.28 -37.75
N PRO A 96 33.35 -0.73 -38.62
CA PRO A 96 33.25 0.59 -39.23
C PRO A 96 32.70 0.55 -40.66
N GLY A 97 32.16 1.67 -41.13
CA GLY A 97 31.75 1.89 -42.52
C GLY A 97 31.99 3.32 -42.98
N THR A 98 32.99 3.48 -43.84
CA THR A 98 33.52 4.73 -44.40
C THR A 98 32.83 5.06 -45.74
N LYS A 99 32.37 6.32 -45.92
CA LYS A 99 32.24 7.22 -47.11
C LYS A 99 31.98 6.62 -48.54
N PRO A 100 31.32 7.36 -49.48
CA PRO A 100 31.76 8.71 -49.90
C PRO A 100 30.72 9.78 -50.26
N SER A 101 31.24 11.00 -50.13
CA SER A 101 30.84 12.28 -50.71
C SER A 101 30.62 12.25 -52.22
N THR A 102 29.54 12.89 -52.69
CA THR A 102 29.42 13.42 -54.05
C THR A 102 29.08 14.91 -54.01
N SER A 103 30.12 15.71 -54.26
CA SER A 103 30.04 17.12 -54.62
C SER A 103 29.55 17.28 -56.06
N LYS A 104 28.59 18.17 -56.31
CA LYS A 104 28.27 18.65 -57.66
C LYS A 104 28.29 20.19 -57.68
N PRO A 105 29.03 20.83 -58.61
CA PRO A 105 29.16 22.27 -58.73
C PRO A 105 28.18 22.88 -59.76
N GLY A 106 27.97 24.19 -59.64
CA GLY A 106 27.29 25.06 -60.62
C GLY A 106 25.94 25.56 -60.10
N THR A 107 25.52 26.81 -60.28
CA THR A 107 26.03 27.91 -61.11
C THR A 107 25.40 29.20 -60.57
N SER A 108 26.17 30.29 -60.60
CA SER A 108 25.70 31.65 -60.31
C SER A 108 24.71 32.12 -61.39
N THR A 109 23.53 32.58 -60.98
CA THR A 109 22.80 33.61 -61.72
C THR A 109 21.93 34.44 -60.79
N LYS A 110 22.39 35.68 -60.57
CA LYS A 110 21.63 36.82 -60.04
C LYS A 110 20.51 37.17 -61.03
N PRO A 111 19.30 37.50 -60.55
CA PRO A 111 18.80 38.84 -60.86
C PRO A 111 18.22 39.56 -59.63
N SER A 112 18.47 40.86 -59.58
CA SER A 112 17.90 41.80 -58.60
C SER A 112 16.40 41.95 -58.78
N THR A 113 15.66 41.97 -57.67
CA THR A 113 14.31 42.54 -57.65
C THR A 113 14.02 43.20 -56.32
N SER A 114 13.86 44.52 -56.40
CA SER A 114 13.09 45.45 -55.55
C SER A 114 12.82 45.10 -54.08
N THR A 115 13.46 45.87 -53.21
CA THR A 115 13.19 46.03 -51.78
C THR A 115 11.79 46.61 -51.55
N SER A 116 10.83 45.78 -51.14
CA SER A 116 9.67 46.22 -50.35
C SER A 116 9.82 45.64 -48.95
N LYS A 117 9.99 46.54 -47.97
CA LYS A 117 10.16 46.23 -46.55
C LYS A 117 8.83 45.69 -46.00
N PRO A 118 8.70 44.40 -45.64
CA PRO A 118 7.54 43.93 -44.91
C PRO A 118 7.77 44.32 -43.45
N THR A 119 6.89 45.17 -42.91
CA THR A 119 6.78 45.39 -41.47
C THR A 119 6.55 44.01 -40.82
N ALA A 120 7.56 43.52 -40.09
CA ALA A 120 7.46 42.27 -39.37
C ALA A 120 6.28 42.36 -38.40
N LYS A 121 5.26 41.54 -38.64
CA LYS A 121 4.22 41.22 -37.67
C LYS A 121 4.93 40.76 -36.38
N PRO A 122 4.45 41.11 -35.17
CA PRO A 122 5.00 40.54 -33.95
C PRO A 122 4.89 39.02 -34.06
N VAL A 123 6.03 38.35 -34.14
CA VAL A 123 6.09 36.91 -33.99
C VAL A 123 5.64 36.68 -32.56
N ALA A 124 4.45 36.09 -32.38
CA ALA A 124 3.98 35.68 -31.07
C ALA A 124 5.07 34.81 -30.45
N GLU A 125 5.53 35.23 -29.27
CA GLU A 125 6.42 34.45 -28.44
C GLU A 125 5.84 33.03 -28.30
N PRO A 126 6.61 31.96 -28.55
CA PRO A 126 6.11 30.61 -28.38
C PRO A 126 5.61 30.48 -26.94
N ALA A 127 4.36 30.03 -26.77
CA ALA A 127 3.85 29.75 -25.43
C ALA A 127 4.80 28.77 -24.74
N ASP A 128 5.33 29.15 -23.57
CA ASP A 128 6.23 28.31 -22.80
C ASP A 128 5.57 26.96 -22.54
N GLU A 129 6.29 25.88 -22.81
CA GLU A 129 5.81 24.54 -22.46
C GLU A 129 5.57 24.46 -20.95
N PRO A 130 4.44 23.86 -20.50
CA PRO A 130 4.13 23.80 -19.07
C PRO A 130 5.21 23.01 -18.32
N SER A 131 5.61 23.54 -17.16
CA SER A 131 6.64 22.93 -16.33
C SER A 131 6.20 21.57 -15.78
N ALA A 132 7.14 20.77 -15.27
CA ALA A 132 6.82 19.48 -14.64
C ALA A 132 5.87 19.62 -13.44
N LYS A 133 5.93 20.77 -12.75
CA LYS A 133 5.00 21.13 -11.66
C LYS A 133 3.61 21.47 -12.18
N ASP A 134 3.52 22.26 -13.26
CA ASP A 134 2.22 22.60 -13.87
C ASP A 134 1.51 21.35 -14.38
N LYS A 135 2.25 20.47 -15.07
CA LYS A 135 1.77 19.17 -15.51
C LYS A 135 1.34 18.33 -14.31
N GLY A 136 2.19 18.18 -13.30
CA GLY A 136 1.87 17.38 -12.10
C GLY A 136 0.60 17.84 -11.37
N ALA A 137 0.40 19.16 -11.23
CA ALA A 137 -0.80 19.72 -10.60
C ALA A 137 -2.09 19.42 -11.40
N ILE A 138 -2.04 19.54 -12.74
CA ILE A 138 -3.16 19.20 -13.63
C ILE A 138 -3.52 17.72 -13.49
N GLU A 139 -2.52 16.84 -13.53
CA GLU A 139 -2.69 15.39 -13.44
C GLU A 139 -3.24 14.97 -12.07
N LEU A 140 -2.70 15.52 -10.97
CA LEU A 140 -3.22 15.25 -9.62
C LEU A 140 -4.70 15.61 -9.52
N LYS A 141 -5.08 16.80 -10.02
CA LYS A 141 -6.47 17.25 -10.02
C LYS A 141 -7.37 16.33 -10.85
N ALA A 142 -6.90 15.84 -12.00
CA ALA A 142 -7.65 14.90 -12.83
C ALA A 142 -7.90 13.56 -12.10
N ILE A 143 -6.87 13.01 -11.44
CA ILE A 143 -6.97 11.78 -10.63
C ILE A 143 -7.98 11.97 -9.49
N MET A 144 -7.83 13.04 -8.70
CA MET A 144 -8.74 13.31 -7.57
C MET A 144 -10.18 13.54 -8.05
N ASN A 145 -10.35 14.25 -9.17
CA ASN A 145 -11.67 14.44 -9.76
C ASN A 145 -12.28 13.12 -10.25
N LYS A 146 -11.48 12.23 -10.85
CA LYS A 146 -11.94 10.92 -11.29
C LYS A 146 -12.47 10.08 -10.14
N ILE A 147 -11.74 10.03 -9.02
CA ILE A 147 -12.16 9.32 -7.80
C ILE A 147 -13.46 9.91 -7.25
N ARG A 148 -13.51 11.24 -7.10
CA ARG A 148 -14.66 11.94 -6.51
C ARG A 148 -15.93 11.86 -7.35
N THR A 149 -15.81 11.78 -8.67
CA THR A 149 -16.97 11.76 -9.58
C THR A 149 -17.37 10.35 -10.01
N ALA A 150 -16.52 9.35 -9.79
CA ALA A 150 -16.86 7.97 -10.08
C ALA A 150 -18.05 7.52 -9.20
N PRO A 151 -19.14 7.04 -9.80
CA PRO A 151 -20.29 6.54 -9.04
C PRO A 151 -19.94 5.26 -8.27
N LEU A 152 -19.08 4.43 -8.86
CA LEU A 152 -18.64 3.14 -8.34
C LEU A 152 -17.15 2.96 -8.63
N VAL A 153 -16.43 2.38 -7.68
CA VAL A 153 -15.05 1.91 -7.86
C VAL A 153 -14.95 0.49 -7.35
N ALA A 154 -14.20 -0.35 -8.07
CA ALA A 154 -13.80 -1.67 -7.61
C ALA A 154 -12.30 -1.84 -7.83
N LEU A 155 -11.59 -2.34 -6.81
CA LEU A 155 -10.15 -2.54 -6.88
C LEU A 155 -9.68 -3.75 -6.08
N THR A 156 -8.52 -4.26 -6.48
CA THR A 156 -7.71 -5.23 -5.75
C THR A 156 -6.37 -4.58 -5.47
N ALA A 157 -5.91 -4.61 -4.20
CA ALA A 157 -4.65 -3.99 -3.81
C ALA A 157 -3.83 -4.89 -2.89
N GLU A 158 -2.51 -4.72 -2.96
CA GLU A 158 -1.53 -5.29 -2.05
C GLU A 158 -0.89 -4.14 -1.27
N LYS A 159 -1.02 -4.19 0.05
CA LYS A 159 -0.55 -3.17 0.98
C LYS A 159 0.60 -3.73 1.80
N HIS A 160 1.72 -3.04 1.80
CA HIS A 160 2.85 -3.23 2.70
C HIS A 160 2.98 -2.00 3.59
N GLU A 161 3.10 -2.21 4.90
CA GLU A 161 3.26 -1.09 5.83
C GLU A 161 4.24 -1.46 6.95
N LYS A 162 5.35 -0.73 7.00
CA LYS A 162 6.31 -0.69 8.09
C LYS A 162 5.84 0.34 9.12
N ASN A 163 5.70 -0.08 10.37
CA ASN A 163 5.50 0.86 11.48
C ASN A 163 6.81 1.60 11.73
N LEU A 164 6.76 2.93 11.75
CA LEU A 164 7.96 3.77 11.84
C LEU A 164 8.63 3.72 13.22
N ASP A 165 7.88 3.40 14.28
CA ASP A 165 8.37 3.40 15.66
C ASP A 165 8.99 2.05 16.07
N THR A 166 8.43 0.95 15.57
CA THR A 166 8.79 -0.44 15.93
C THR A 166 9.53 -1.17 14.82
N GLY A 167 9.49 -0.66 13.59
CA GLY A 167 10.05 -1.31 12.41
C GLY A 167 9.24 -2.53 11.93
N LYS A 168 8.17 -2.94 12.62
CA LYS A 168 7.34 -4.09 12.26
C LYS A 168 6.71 -3.89 10.89
N VAL A 169 6.82 -4.88 10.01
CA VAL A 169 6.21 -4.85 8.67
C VAL A 169 4.94 -5.70 8.65
N THR A 170 3.89 -5.17 8.04
CA THR A 170 2.62 -5.86 7.80
C THR A 170 2.31 -5.91 6.31
N PHE A 171 1.63 -6.98 5.91
CA PHE A 171 1.17 -7.20 4.54
C PHE A 171 -0.32 -7.52 4.53
N ASN A 172 -1.07 -6.91 3.60
CA ASN A 172 -2.46 -7.26 3.34
C ASN A 172 -2.75 -7.24 1.84
N LYS A 173 -3.44 -8.26 1.33
CA LYS A 173 -4.12 -8.24 0.03
C LYS A 173 -5.60 -7.99 0.27
N ILE A 174 -6.15 -6.97 -0.37
CA ILE A 174 -7.54 -6.55 -0.19
C ILE A 174 -8.29 -6.50 -1.51
N LYS A 175 -9.60 -6.74 -1.44
CA LYS A 175 -10.57 -6.24 -2.41
C LYS A 175 -11.33 -5.09 -1.79
N MET A 176 -11.57 -4.04 -2.55
CA MET A 176 -12.34 -2.90 -2.09
C MET A 176 -13.37 -2.50 -3.15
N TRP A 177 -14.55 -2.15 -2.67
CA TRP A 177 -15.59 -1.52 -3.46
C TRP A 177 -16.00 -0.22 -2.79
N SER A 178 -16.22 0.80 -3.60
CA SER A 178 -16.80 2.04 -3.12
C SER A 178 -17.95 2.49 -4.00
N LYS A 179 -18.89 3.22 -3.40
CA LYS A 179 -19.98 3.90 -4.10
C LYS A 179 -20.24 5.27 -3.50
N GLN A 180 -20.70 6.20 -4.33
CA GLN A 180 -21.19 7.49 -3.88
C GLN A 180 -22.39 7.33 -2.91
N PRO A 181 -22.55 8.20 -1.90
CA PRO A 181 -21.72 9.39 -1.68
C PRO A 181 -20.39 9.15 -0.97
N ASN A 182 -20.14 8.01 -0.28
CA ASN A 182 -18.85 7.69 0.38
C ASN A 182 -18.86 6.27 1.01
N VAL A 183 -19.67 5.33 0.52
CA VAL A 183 -19.77 4.00 1.15
C VAL A 183 -18.63 3.12 0.66
N VAL A 184 -17.87 2.54 1.59
CA VAL A 184 -16.72 1.69 1.30
C VAL A 184 -16.90 0.33 1.94
N LYS A 185 -16.65 -0.71 1.16
CA LYS A 185 -16.49 -2.08 1.65
C LYS A 185 -15.08 -2.58 1.34
N ILE A 186 -14.42 -3.14 2.34
CA ILE A 186 -13.13 -3.81 2.20
C ILE A 186 -13.31 -5.29 2.55
N GLU A 187 -12.66 -6.16 1.81
CA GLU A 187 -12.48 -7.58 2.13
C GLU A 187 -10.98 -7.89 2.16
N ILE A 188 -10.50 -8.43 3.27
CA ILE A 188 -9.13 -8.87 3.43
C ILE A 188 -9.02 -10.29 2.87
N ILE A 189 -8.34 -10.42 1.73
CA ILE A 189 -8.12 -11.69 1.04
C ILE A 189 -6.95 -12.46 1.68
N LYS A 190 -5.89 -11.72 2.06
CA LYS A 190 -4.70 -12.27 2.71
C LYS A 190 -4.10 -11.23 3.66
N SER A 191 -3.51 -11.66 4.76
CA SER A 191 -3.00 -10.82 5.83
C SER A 191 -1.86 -11.51 6.56
N SER A 192 -0.78 -10.78 6.82
CA SER A 192 0.31 -11.28 7.68
C SER A 192 -0.06 -11.31 9.17
N THR A 193 -1.22 -10.77 9.55
CA THR A 193 -1.67 -10.67 10.96
C THR A 193 -2.90 -11.53 11.26
N GLY A 194 -3.28 -12.46 10.36
CA GLY A 194 -4.39 -13.38 10.58
C GLY A 194 -5.80 -12.81 10.34
N SER A 195 -5.88 -11.67 9.64
CA SER A 195 -7.14 -10.97 9.34
C SER A 195 -7.84 -11.47 8.06
N ASP A 196 -7.43 -12.62 7.52
CA ASP A 196 -8.02 -13.22 6.32
C ASP A 196 -9.53 -13.43 6.48
N GLY A 197 -10.27 -13.10 5.42
CA GLY A 197 -11.73 -13.20 5.36
C GLY A 197 -12.49 -12.13 6.16
N VAL A 198 -11.80 -11.17 6.78
CA VAL A 198 -12.45 -10.03 7.42
C VAL A 198 -13.06 -9.13 6.36
N GLN A 199 -14.32 -8.77 6.56
CA GLN A 199 -15.04 -7.78 5.77
C GLN A 199 -15.33 -6.56 6.63
N ALA A 200 -15.14 -5.38 6.07
CA ALA A 200 -15.43 -4.11 6.71
C ALA A 200 -16.36 -3.27 5.84
N LEU A 201 -17.35 -2.61 6.44
CA LEU A 201 -18.27 -1.69 5.77
C LEU A 201 -18.40 -0.41 6.59
N TYR A 202 -18.18 0.73 5.95
CA TYR A 202 -18.27 2.05 6.58
C TYR A 202 -18.57 3.15 5.55
N THR A 203 -18.84 4.35 6.06
CA THR A 203 -18.94 5.56 5.25
C THR A 203 -17.69 6.40 5.48
N SER A 204 -16.92 6.68 4.44
CA SER A 204 -15.70 7.48 4.53
C SER A 204 -16.02 8.93 4.91
N GLY A 205 -15.24 9.50 5.82
CA GLY A 205 -15.41 10.87 6.34
C GLY A 205 -16.71 11.13 7.13
N VAL A 206 -17.56 10.12 7.34
CA VAL A 206 -18.85 10.25 8.05
C VAL A 206 -18.97 9.21 9.15
N GLY A 207 -19.36 9.65 10.34
CA GLY A 207 -19.55 8.80 11.51
C GLY A 207 -18.25 8.19 12.03
N ASN A 208 -18.33 7.65 13.24
CA ASN A 208 -17.16 7.14 13.97
C ASN A 208 -17.11 5.63 14.05
N THR A 209 -17.99 4.92 13.33
CA THR A 209 -18.15 3.47 13.41
C THR A 209 -17.81 2.79 12.10
N ILE A 210 -17.21 1.61 12.21
CA ILE A 210 -16.96 0.66 11.12
C ILE A 210 -17.60 -0.67 11.49
N LYS A 211 -18.35 -1.25 10.55
CA LYS A 211 -18.97 -2.56 10.73
C LYS A 211 -18.02 -3.62 10.23
N ILE A 212 -17.70 -4.59 11.07
CA ILE A 212 -16.78 -5.69 10.80
C ILE A 212 -17.56 -7.00 10.79
N LYS A 213 -17.24 -7.88 9.84
CA LYS A 213 -17.70 -9.26 9.81
C LYS A 213 -16.53 -10.21 9.60
N LYS A 214 -16.49 -11.29 10.38
CA LYS A 214 -15.63 -12.45 10.13
C LYS A 214 -16.45 -13.71 10.40
N LEU A 215 -16.59 -14.57 9.39
CA LEU A 215 -17.49 -15.74 9.45
C LEU A 215 -18.93 -15.31 9.84
N PHE A 216 -19.45 -15.80 10.97
CA PHE A 216 -20.77 -15.46 11.50
C PHE A 216 -20.76 -14.31 12.53
N ILE A 217 -19.59 -13.81 12.90
CA ILE A 217 -19.44 -12.75 13.90
C ILE A 217 -19.57 -11.39 13.19
N LYS A 218 -20.40 -10.51 13.76
CA LYS A 218 -20.57 -9.12 13.33
C LYS A 218 -20.30 -8.19 14.52
N LEU A 219 -19.50 -7.15 14.30
CA LEU A 219 -19.12 -6.17 15.32
C LEU A 219 -19.22 -4.77 14.74
N ASP A 220 -19.68 -3.83 15.55
CA ASP A 220 -19.59 -2.41 15.25
C ASP A 220 -18.47 -1.84 16.13
N LEU A 221 -17.39 -1.37 15.51
CA LEU A 221 -16.20 -0.86 16.20
C LEU A 221 -16.03 0.64 15.94
N PRO A 222 -15.47 1.41 16.88
CA PRO A 222 -14.94 2.73 16.55
C PRO A 222 -13.92 2.65 15.42
N LYS A 223 -13.91 3.61 14.49
CA LYS A 223 -12.88 3.70 13.43
C LYS A 223 -11.46 3.89 13.96
N THR A 224 -11.35 4.37 15.20
CA THR A 224 -10.11 4.58 15.94
C THR A 224 -9.71 3.36 16.80
N ASP A 225 -10.47 2.26 16.74
CA ASP A 225 -10.14 1.05 17.50
C ASP A 225 -8.85 0.43 16.95
N ASP A 226 -7.92 0.07 17.84
CA ASP A 226 -6.60 -0.48 17.48
C ASP A 226 -6.66 -1.71 16.57
N ARG A 227 -7.81 -2.41 16.54
CA ARG A 227 -8.04 -3.57 15.68
C ARG A 227 -8.35 -3.24 14.23
N VAL A 228 -8.73 -1.99 13.92
CA VAL A 228 -9.17 -1.55 12.58
C VAL A 228 -8.31 -0.41 12.00
N VAL A 229 -7.43 0.18 12.80
CA VAL A 229 -6.44 1.15 12.32
C VAL A 229 -5.23 0.46 11.69
N SER A 230 -4.49 1.20 10.87
CA SER A 230 -3.27 0.72 10.21
C SER A 230 -2.14 0.48 11.22
N ASN A 231 -1.03 -0.09 10.75
CA ASN A 231 0.14 -0.33 11.58
C ASN A 231 0.76 0.97 12.12
N ASN A 232 0.58 2.10 11.42
CA ASN A 232 0.95 3.45 11.87
C ASN A 232 -0.23 4.25 12.48
N GLY A 233 -1.35 3.59 12.79
CA GLY A 233 -2.50 4.22 13.45
C GLY A 233 -3.46 4.98 12.53
N TYR A 234 -3.37 4.79 11.21
CA TYR A 234 -4.27 5.47 10.28
C TYR A 234 -5.65 4.83 10.30
N THR A 235 -6.70 5.63 10.39
CA THR A 235 -8.08 5.14 10.25
C THR A 235 -8.37 4.76 8.79
N ALA A 236 -9.30 3.83 8.58
CA ALA A 236 -9.60 3.33 7.23
C ALA A 236 -10.09 4.44 6.27
N ASP A 237 -10.76 5.47 6.79
CA ASP A 237 -11.30 6.58 6.00
C ASP A 237 -10.27 7.64 5.61
N VAL A 238 -9.08 7.70 6.23
CA VAL A 238 -8.00 8.60 5.78
C VAL A 238 -7.10 7.97 4.72
N ILE A 239 -7.06 6.63 4.66
CA ILE A 239 -6.25 5.87 3.68
C ILE A 239 -7.08 5.17 2.58
N ASP A 240 -8.40 5.35 2.56
CA ASP A 240 -9.20 4.94 1.39
C ASP A 240 -9.15 5.98 0.27
N LEU A 241 -9.74 5.65 -0.88
CA LEU A 241 -9.73 6.54 -2.05
C LEU A 241 -10.41 7.89 -1.79
N PHE A 242 -11.47 7.93 -0.96
CA PHE A 242 -12.16 9.19 -0.64
C PHE A 242 -11.32 10.03 0.32
N GLY A 243 -10.68 9.41 1.31
CA GLY A 243 -9.72 10.06 2.21
C GLY A 243 -8.54 10.66 1.45
N VAL A 244 -7.92 9.87 0.57
CA VAL A 244 -6.85 10.34 -0.34
C VAL A 244 -7.34 11.50 -1.19
N SER A 245 -8.51 11.37 -1.83
CA SER A 245 -9.07 12.42 -2.68
C SER A 245 -9.37 13.71 -1.90
N SER A 246 -9.98 13.61 -0.73
CA SER A 246 -10.30 14.74 0.13
C SER A 246 -9.02 15.46 0.58
N ARG A 247 -8.04 14.68 1.06
CA ARG A 247 -6.77 15.18 1.56
C ARG A 247 -5.96 15.89 0.47
N MET A 248 -5.78 15.24 -0.67
CA MET A 248 -4.91 15.74 -1.73
C MET A 248 -5.55 16.82 -2.60
N SER A 249 -6.85 17.10 -2.42
CA SER A 249 -7.52 18.18 -3.13
C SER A 249 -7.08 19.58 -2.66
N ASN A 250 -6.51 19.72 -1.45
CA ASN A 250 -6.11 21.00 -0.88
C ASN A 250 -4.78 20.87 -0.10
N GLY A 251 -3.84 21.80 -0.32
CA GLY A 251 -2.59 21.86 0.47
C GLY A 251 -1.49 20.90 0.02
N TYR A 252 -1.63 20.30 -1.18
CA TYR A 252 -0.64 19.44 -1.80
C TYR A 252 -0.26 19.96 -3.19
N GLU A 253 1.02 19.85 -3.49
CA GLU A 253 1.62 20.10 -4.80
C GLU A 253 2.03 18.76 -5.41
N ALA A 254 2.01 18.67 -6.73
CA ALA A 254 2.45 17.49 -7.46
C ALA A 254 3.41 17.86 -8.58
N GLU A 255 4.43 17.03 -8.76
CA GLU A 255 5.40 17.09 -9.84
C GLU A 255 5.36 15.78 -10.61
N LEU A 256 5.24 15.83 -11.94
CA LEU A 256 5.38 14.64 -12.78
C LEU A 256 6.86 14.26 -12.88
N VAL A 257 7.27 13.21 -12.18
CA VAL A 257 8.69 12.83 -12.05
C VAL A 257 9.15 11.76 -13.04
N GLY A 258 8.22 11.08 -13.71
CA GLY A 258 8.57 10.12 -14.76
C GLY A 258 7.49 9.08 -15.02
N THR A 259 7.89 8.02 -15.71
CA THR A 259 7.04 6.88 -16.05
C THR A 259 7.74 5.56 -15.69
N THR A 260 6.96 4.51 -15.44
CA THR A 260 7.48 3.17 -15.15
C THR A 260 6.49 2.09 -15.57
N GLN A 261 6.92 0.83 -15.50
CA GLN A 261 6.06 -0.34 -15.72
C GLN A 261 5.65 -0.95 -14.37
N LEU A 262 4.35 -1.16 -14.19
CA LEU A 262 3.81 -1.89 -13.04
C LEU A 262 2.80 -2.92 -13.53
N SER A 263 3.07 -4.20 -13.24
CA SER A 263 2.24 -5.33 -13.69
C SER A 263 1.95 -5.31 -15.20
N GLY A 264 2.96 -4.98 -16.01
CA GLY A 264 2.85 -4.90 -17.47
C GLY A 264 2.17 -3.64 -18.02
N LYS A 265 1.73 -2.70 -17.17
CA LYS A 265 1.13 -1.43 -17.58
C LYS A 265 2.12 -0.27 -17.42
N THR A 266 2.15 0.63 -18.40
CA THR A 266 2.82 1.93 -18.25
C THR A 266 2.02 2.80 -17.30
N ILE A 267 2.69 3.35 -16.30
CA ILE A 267 2.13 4.31 -15.36
C ILE A 267 2.99 5.57 -15.32
N ASN A 268 2.34 6.71 -15.13
CA ASN A 268 2.99 7.98 -14.81
C ASN A 268 3.13 8.10 -13.30
N ILE A 269 4.23 8.67 -12.82
CA ILE A 269 4.51 8.86 -11.39
C ILE A 269 4.47 10.34 -11.05
N LEU A 270 3.59 10.69 -10.12
CA LEU A 270 3.57 12.00 -9.47
C LEU A 270 4.30 11.93 -8.14
N LYS A 271 5.23 12.85 -7.91
CA LYS A 271 5.73 13.18 -6.57
C LYS A 271 4.79 14.19 -5.95
N VAL A 272 4.15 13.82 -4.86
CA VAL A 272 3.21 14.65 -4.12
C VAL A 272 3.87 15.12 -2.84
N THR A 273 3.91 16.43 -2.64
CA THR A 273 4.48 17.08 -1.46
C THR A 273 3.47 18.05 -0.89
N THR A 274 3.38 18.17 0.43
CA THR A 274 2.58 19.23 1.05
C THR A 274 3.42 20.50 1.19
N SER A 275 2.78 21.67 1.08
CA SER A 275 3.41 22.96 1.38
C SER A 275 3.45 23.28 2.88
N GLY A 276 2.81 22.45 3.72
CA GLY A 276 2.74 22.61 5.17
C GLY A 276 2.86 21.29 5.92
N THR A 277 2.09 21.12 6.99
CA THR A 277 2.02 19.84 7.72
C THR A 277 1.25 18.82 6.90
N ASN A 278 1.83 17.64 6.69
CA ASN A 278 1.13 16.56 6.02
C ASN A 278 -0.03 16.09 6.92
N THR A 279 -1.23 16.16 6.37
CA THR A 279 -2.47 15.90 7.10
C THR A 279 -2.80 14.42 7.28
N LEU A 280 -2.04 13.51 6.65
CA LEU A 280 -2.09 12.08 6.96
C LEU A 280 -1.16 11.74 8.12
N ASP A 281 0.10 12.16 8.01
CA ASP A 281 1.14 11.87 9.00
C ASP A 281 2.30 12.86 8.84
N ASP A 282 2.66 13.57 9.90
CA ASP A 282 3.68 14.61 9.88
C ASP A 282 5.10 14.06 9.64
N ARG A 283 5.30 12.75 9.76
CA ARG A 283 6.55 12.04 9.45
C ARG A 283 6.76 11.88 7.96
N ILE A 284 5.73 12.05 7.12
CA ILE A 284 5.82 11.93 5.66
C ILE A 284 6.62 13.12 5.10
N SER A 285 7.64 12.81 4.28
CA SER A 285 8.34 13.81 3.48
C SER A 285 7.65 14.04 2.13
N HIS A 286 7.23 12.96 1.48
CA HIS A 286 6.54 12.97 0.20
C HIS A 286 5.82 11.66 -0.04
N GLU A 287 4.94 11.68 -1.02
CA GLU A 287 4.21 10.52 -1.50
C GLU A 287 4.45 10.35 -3.00
N TYR A 288 4.51 9.10 -3.47
CA TYR A 288 4.42 8.82 -4.90
C TYR A 288 3.05 8.27 -5.24
N LEU A 289 2.41 8.86 -6.25
CA LEU A 289 1.21 8.32 -6.88
C LEU A 289 1.54 7.87 -8.29
N GLY A 290 1.47 6.58 -8.52
CA GLY A 290 1.51 6.01 -9.86
C GLY A 290 0.10 5.85 -10.41
N TYR A 291 -0.15 6.36 -11.61
CA TYR A 291 -1.46 6.29 -12.25
C TYR A 291 -1.36 5.89 -13.72
N ASP A 292 -2.43 5.25 -14.18
CA ASP A 292 -2.65 4.90 -15.58
C ASP A 292 -3.09 6.17 -16.35
N PRO A 293 -2.28 6.68 -17.30
CA PRO A 293 -2.53 7.99 -17.92
C PRO A 293 -3.77 8.04 -18.80
N GLU A 294 -4.27 6.89 -19.26
CA GLU A 294 -5.48 6.82 -20.09
C GLU A 294 -6.74 6.87 -19.24
N THR A 295 -6.72 6.18 -18.08
CA THR A 295 -7.92 5.97 -17.25
C THR A 295 -7.94 6.81 -15.98
N TYR A 296 -6.83 7.45 -15.63
CA TYR A 296 -6.56 8.10 -14.34
C TYR A 296 -6.79 7.17 -13.13
N ALA A 297 -6.69 5.85 -13.33
CA ALA A 297 -6.75 4.89 -12.25
C ALA A 297 -5.42 4.90 -11.49
N ILE A 298 -5.47 5.07 -10.16
CA ILE A 298 -4.30 4.89 -9.30
C ILE A 298 -3.89 3.40 -9.38
N ARG A 299 -2.59 3.17 -9.58
CA ARG A 299 -1.96 1.84 -9.61
C ARG A 299 -0.93 1.67 -8.50
N LEU A 300 -0.37 2.77 -8.00
CA LEU A 300 0.63 2.78 -6.95
C LEU A 300 0.39 3.96 -6.03
N TRP A 301 0.50 3.73 -4.73
CA TRP A 301 0.62 4.79 -3.74
C TRP A 301 1.70 4.42 -2.73
N GLU A 302 2.70 5.29 -2.57
CA GLU A 302 3.79 5.10 -1.64
C GLU A 302 3.97 6.33 -0.75
N CYS A 303 4.32 6.12 0.51
CA CYS A 303 4.71 7.19 1.45
C CYS A 303 6.14 6.98 1.90
N TYR A 304 6.92 8.06 1.88
CA TYR A 304 8.31 8.10 2.32
C TYR A 304 8.43 9.00 3.54
N ASP A 305 9.21 8.56 4.52
CA ASP A 305 9.43 9.35 5.73
C ASP A 305 10.47 10.47 5.51
N LYS A 306 10.67 11.30 6.53
CA LYS A 306 11.67 12.37 6.54
C LYS A 306 13.10 11.89 6.81
N SER A 307 13.31 10.60 7.05
CA SER A 307 14.66 10.06 7.31
C SER A 307 15.56 10.03 6.07
N GLY A 308 14.97 10.16 4.87
CA GLY A 308 15.69 10.02 3.60
C GLY A 308 15.90 8.56 3.17
N GLY A 309 15.20 7.62 3.81
CA GLY A 309 15.19 6.22 3.39
C GLY A 309 14.75 6.03 1.94
N LYS A 310 15.36 5.06 1.26
CA LYS A 310 15.02 4.72 -0.14
C LYS A 310 13.78 3.84 -0.27
N ASP A 311 13.35 3.22 0.82
CA ASP A 311 12.20 2.33 0.84
C ASP A 311 10.98 3.06 1.42
N PRO A 312 9.80 2.96 0.78
CA PRO A 312 8.59 3.52 1.36
C PRO A 312 8.19 2.73 2.59
N TYR A 313 7.77 3.43 3.65
CA TYR A 313 7.25 2.76 4.84
C TYR A 313 5.78 2.34 4.65
N TYR A 314 5.07 2.95 3.69
CA TYR A 314 3.74 2.56 3.28
C TYR A 314 3.74 2.41 1.76
N ARG A 315 3.30 1.26 1.25
CA ARG A 315 3.12 0.99 -0.18
C ARG A 315 1.79 0.29 -0.39
N MET A 316 1.00 0.79 -1.32
CA MET A 316 -0.21 0.16 -1.83
C MET A 316 -0.11 0.02 -3.34
N THR A 317 -0.06 -1.22 -3.82
CA THR A 317 -0.01 -1.57 -5.23
C THR A 317 -1.40 -2.06 -5.66
N LEU A 318 -2.09 -1.29 -6.50
CA LEU A 318 -3.43 -1.60 -6.98
C LEU A 318 -3.31 -2.42 -8.26
N THR A 319 -3.30 -3.75 -8.12
CA THR A 319 -3.17 -4.69 -9.24
C THR A 319 -4.35 -4.60 -10.20
N GLU A 320 -5.53 -4.24 -9.67
CA GLU A 320 -6.75 -4.01 -10.45
C GLU A 320 -7.45 -2.77 -9.89
N MET A 321 -7.93 -1.90 -10.76
CA MET A 321 -8.83 -0.81 -10.41
C MET A 321 -9.67 -0.46 -11.63
N ALA A 322 -10.98 -0.43 -11.44
CA ALA A 322 -11.98 -0.17 -12.47
C ALA A 322 -13.09 0.73 -11.94
N TYR A 323 -13.78 1.38 -12.87
CA TYR A 323 -14.93 2.25 -12.64
C TYR A 323 -16.18 1.61 -13.27
N PRO A 324 -16.74 0.56 -12.66
CA PRO A 324 -17.83 -0.20 -13.27
C PRO A 324 -19.11 0.65 -13.39
N ALA A 325 -19.91 0.38 -14.42
CA ALA A 325 -21.22 1.03 -14.58
C ALA A 325 -22.23 0.56 -13.51
N SER A 326 -22.07 -0.67 -12.99
CA SER A 326 -22.92 -1.25 -11.96
C SER A 326 -22.16 -2.25 -11.09
N LEU A 327 -22.64 -2.46 -9.87
CA LEU A 327 -22.22 -3.52 -8.97
C LEU A 327 -23.48 -4.23 -8.44
N PRO A 328 -23.44 -5.54 -8.15
CA PRO A 328 -24.56 -6.21 -7.51
C PRO A 328 -24.96 -5.51 -6.20
N ASN A 329 -26.26 -5.40 -5.92
CA ASN A 329 -26.74 -4.78 -4.67
C ASN A 329 -26.17 -5.47 -3.42
N SER A 330 -25.94 -6.79 -3.50
CA SER A 330 -25.33 -7.59 -2.44
C SER A 330 -23.88 -7.22 -2.12
N THR A 331 -23.19 -6.47 -2.99
CA THR A 331 -21.79 -6.09 -2.80
C THR A 331 -21.60 -5.40 -1.46
N PHE A 332 -22.51 -4.51 -1.07
CA PHE A 332 -22.40 -3.70 0.16
C PHE A 332 -23.10 -4.32 1.38
N ASN A 333 -23.44 -5.61 1.33
CA ASN A 333 -23.94 -6.34 2.48
C ASN A 333 -22.78 -6.99 3.25
N LEU A 334 -22.91 -7.05 4.58
CA LEU A 334 -22.09 -7.88 5.47
C LEU A 334 -22.84 -9.16 5.82
#